data_AF-A0AAV4GP43-F1
#
_entry.id   AF-A0AAV4GP43-F1
#
_cell.length_a   1.000
_cell.length_b   1.000
_cell.length_c   1.000
_cell.angle_alpha   90.00
_cell.angle_beta   90.00
_cell.angle_gamma   90.00
#
_symmetry.space_group_name_H-M   'P 1'
#
loop_
_entity.id
_entity.type
_entity.pdbx_description
1 polymer ?
#
loop_
_entity_poly.entity_id
_entity_poly.type
_entity_poly.pdbx_seq_one_letter_code
_entity_poly.pdbx_strand_id
1 'polypeptide(L)'
;MDGLKTRNYLEKMTMCIVSFLDLEKKSGVCQVKNDVKAPAERAAILMWEQKHSLLMPEDLKNFFMTSNGFHLTWSVKMENSTIPVGAMHLNSIGQMLRLENGSSEGTHVQPSLWDLDLDNEINGRKAPSFVDSRVFELDPCDGNGKVCLVYSEVQQESDSGSDEENGFLLPRGMVLCRYIYIYPERTEIKVAFLDLLS
;
A
#
# COMPACT_ATOMS: atom_id res chain seq x y z
N MET A 1 25.00 8.08 -4.76
CA MET A 1 24.18 7.71 -5.93
C MET A 1 23.85 8.99 -6.68
N ASP A 2 24.11 9.05 -7.98
CA ASP A 2 23.80 10.24 -8.80
C ASP A 2 22.28 10.45 -8.86
N GLY A 3 21.78 11.65 -8.56
CA GLY A 3 20.33 11.92 -8.49
C GLY A 3 19.55 11.58 -9.78
N LEU A 4 20.22 11.64 -10.94
CA LEU A 4 19.64 11.24 -12.23
C LEU A 4 19.41 9.73 -12.34
N LYS A 5 20.28 8.90 -11.75
CA LYS A 5 20.11 7.44 -11.73
C LYS A 5 18.95 7.02 -10.81
N THR A 6 18.84 7.68 -9.65
CA THR A 6 17.73 7.47 -8.72
C THR A 6 16.39 7.83 -9.36
N ARG A 7 16.33 8.95 -10.09
CA ARG A 7 15.11 9.33 -10.84
C ARG A 7 14.71 8.29 -11.89
N ASN A 8 15.65 7.82 -12.72
CA ASN A 8 15.37 6.79 -13.73
C ASN A 8 14.91 5.45 -13.12
N TYR A 9 15.46 5.09 -11.96
CA TYR A 9 15.06 3.87 -11.26
C TYR A 9 13.67 4.01 -10.64
N LEU A 10 13.35 5.16 -10.04
CA LEU A 10 12.01 5.48 -9.55
C LEU A 10 10.98 5.51 -10.68
N GLU A 11 11.33 6.03 -11.85
CA GLU A 11 10.46 5.96 -13.03
C GLU A 11 10.14 4.50 -13.39
N LYS A 12 11.12 3.60 -13.37
CA LYS A 12 10.88 2.16 -13.62
C LYS A 12 10.01 1.51 -12.53
N MET A 13 10.27 1.78 -11.26
CA MET A 13 9.48 1.24 -10.15
C MET A 13 8.03 1.73 -10.17
N THR A 14 7.81 2.98 -10.55
CA THR A 14 6.48 3.58 -10.67
C THR A 14 5.84 3.32 -12.04
N MET A 15 6.31 2.30 -12.77
CA MET A 15 5.81 1.91 -14.10
C MET A 15 5.72 3.08 -15.10
N CYS A 16 6.68 3.99 -15.02
CA CYS A 16 6.79 5.20 -15.82
C CYS A 16 5.59 6.14 -15.71
N ILE A 17 4.83 6.12 -14.61
CA ILE A 17 3.63 6.95 -14.43
C ILE A 17 3.91 8.45 -14.59
N VAL A 18 5.06 8.92 -14.08
CA VAL A 18 5.48 10.32 -14.22
C VAL A 18 5.68 10.66 -15.69
N SER A 19 6.45 9.85 -16.42
CA SER A 19 6.67 10.03 -17.86
C SER A 19 5.37 9.93 -18.65
N PHE A 20 4.44 9.06 -18.23
CA PHE A 20 3.13 8.92 -18.85
C PHE A 20 2.28 10.20 -18.69
N LEU A 21 2.26 10.78 -17.50
CA LEU A 21 1.55 12.03 -17.22
C LEU A 21 2.20 13.25 -17.89
N ASP A 22 3.53 13.25 -18.02
CA ASP A 22 4.34 14.28 -18.70
C ASP A 22 4.23 14.24 -20.23
N LEU A 23 3.54 13.25 -20.82
CA LEU A 23 3.30 13.21 -22.27
C LEU A 23 2.26 14.29 -22.67
N GLU A 24 2.75 15.53 -22.79
CA GLU A 24 2.01 16.76 -23.09
C GLU A 24 1.10 16.65 -24.32
N LYS A 25 1.39 15.74 -25.26
CA LYS A 25 0.73 15.66 -26.56
C LYS A 25 -0.75 15.23 -26.51
N LYS A 26 -1.30 14.78 -25.38
CA LYS A 26 -2.67 14.22 -25.36
C LYS A 26 -3.59 14.64 -24.20
N SER A 27 -3.10 15.04 -23.03
CA SER A 27 -3.93 14.93 -21.81
C SER A 27 -4.35 16.23 -21.16
N GLY A 28 -3.85 17.41 -21.60
CA GLY A 28 -4.06 18.67 -20.87
C GLY A 28 -3.47 18.64 -19.45
N VAL A 29 -2.81 17.55 -19.05
CA VAL A 29 -2.13 17.39 -17.77
C VAL A 29 -0.91 18.30 -17.76
N CYS A 30 -0.70 18.96 -16.63
CA CYS A 30 0.38 19.90 -16.40
C CYS A 30 0.75 19.90 -14.92
N GLN A 31 1.83 20.60 -14.58
CA GLN A 31 2.31 20.73 -13.20
C GLN A 31 2.49 19.36 -12.51
N VAL A 32 3.00 18.37 -13.24
CA VAL A 32 3.38 17.08 -12.67
C VAL A 32 4.57 17.30 -11.75
N LYS A 33 4.40 16.99 -10.47
CA LYS A 33 5.45 17.12 -9.44
C LYS A 33 5.63 15.79 -8.76
N ASN A 34 6.87 15.30 -8.74
CA ASN A 34 7.26 14.09 -8.03
C ASN A 34 8.27 14.48 -6.94
N ASP A 35 7.84 14.41 -5.70
CA ASP A 35 8.70 14.69 -4.54
C ASP A 35 9.52 13.44 -4.22
N VAL A 36 10.73 13.40 -4.77
CA VAL A 36 11.70 12.33 -4.50
C VAL A 36 12.16 12.44 -3.06
N LYS A 37 11.78 11.45 -2.23
CA LYS A 37 12.18 11.39 -0.83
C LYS A 37 13.52 10.65 -0.69
N ALA A 38 14.26 10.97 0.37
CA ALA A 38 15.50 10.26 0.69
C ALA A 38 15.20 8.79 1.03
N PRO A 39 16.11 7.85 0.72
CA PRO A 39 16.03 6.47 1.18
C PRO A 39 15.80 6.33 2.69
N ALA A 40 15.04 5.32 3.09
CA ALA A 40 14.93 4.91 4.48
C ALA A 40 16.18 4.15 4.91
N GLU A 41 16.60 4.35 6.15
CA GLU A 41 17.64 3.50 6.74
C GLU A 41 17.10 2.09 6.98
N ARG A 42 17.91 1.06 6.69
CA ARG A 42 17.54 -0.33 6.96
C ARG A 42 17.15 -0.54 8.43
N ALA A 43 17.82 0.16 9.35
CA ALA A 43 17.47 0.12 10.76
C ALA A 43 16.05 0.62 11.03
N ALA A 44 15.56 1.64 10.33
CA ALA A 44 14.19 2.13 10.47
C ALA A 44 13.15 1.07 10.06
N ILE A 45 13.44 0.31 9.00
CA ILE A 45 12.61 -0.81 8.56
C ILE A 45 12.57 -1.91 9.63
N LEU A 46 13.75 -2.33 10.12
CA LEU A 46 13.84 -3.35 11.15
C LEU A 46 13.15 -2.93 12.45
N MET A 47 13.28 -1.66 12.86
CA MET A 47 12.61 -1.13 14.03
C MET A 47 11.09 -1.16 13.87
N TRP A 48 10.57 -0.83 12.68
CA TRP A 48 9.14 -0.94 12.39
C TRP A 48 8.65 -2.39 12.49
N GLU A 49 9.36 -3.33 11.86
CA GLU A 49 9.04 -4.76 11.89
C GLU A 49 9.05 -5.32 13.32
N GLN A 50 10.08 -4.99 14.10
CA GLN A 50 10.19 -5.40 15.51
C GLN A 50 9.09 -4.80 16.37
N LYS A 51 8.84 -3.49 16.25
CA LYS A 51 7.79 -2.77 17.00
C LYS A 51 6.42 -3.40 16.78
N HIS A 52 6.12 -3.82 15.56
CA HIS A 52 4.81 -4.36 15.21
C HIS A 52 4.75 -5.88 15.22
N SER A 53 5.89 -6.57 15.41
CA SER A 53 6.03 -8.03 15.31
C SER A 53 5.49 -8.57 13.98
N LEU A 54 5.91 -7.93 12.88
CA LEU A 54 5.47 -8.18 11.51
C LEU A 54 6.65 -8.17 10.55
N LEU A 55 6.50 -8.85 9.41
CA LEU A 55 7.43 -8.76 8.29
C LEU A 55 6.84 -7.92 7.17
N MET A 56 7.56 -6.86 6.78
CA MET A 56 7.17 -6.04 5.66
C MET A 56 7.45 -6.78 4.34
N PRO A 57 6.57 -6.67 3.32
CA PRO A 57 6.84 -7.18 1.97
C PRO A 57 8.19 -6.73 1.45
N GLU A 58 8.94 -7.65 0.83
CA GLU A 58 10.28 -7.35 0.31
C GLU A 58 10.27 -6.20 -0.71
N ASP A 59 9.28 -6.18 -1.59
CA ASP A 59 9.11 -5.10 -2.57
C ASP A 59 8.88 -3.74 -1.90
N LEU A 60 8.11 -3.70 -0.81
CA LEU A 60 7.86 -2.47 -0.07
C LEU A 60 9.10 -2.03 0.72
N LYS A 61 9.86 -2.96 1.29
CA LYS A 61 11.16 -2.65 1.92
C LYS A 61 12.14 -2.08 0.90
N ASN A 62 12.23 -2.71 -0.28
CA ASN A 62 13.06 -2.23 -1.39
C ASN A 62 12.63 -0.86 -1.88
N PHE A 63 11.32 -0.60 -1.93
CA PHE A 63 10.79 0.72 -2.21
C PHE A 63 11.28 1.74 -1.17
N PHE A 64 11.10 1.47 0.13
CA PHE A 64 11.53 2.39 1.19
C PHE A 64 13.05 2.61 1.21
N MET A 65 13.85 1.57 0.97
CA MET A 65 15.32 1.69 0.82
C MET A 65 15.74 2.47 -0.43
N THR A 66 14.82 2.75 -1.35
CA THR A 66 15.06 3.59 -2.52
C THR A 66 14.49 5.01 -2.33
N SER A 67 13.29 5.12 -1.75
CA SER A 67 12.60 6.38 -1.45
C SER A 67 11.69 6.17 -0.24
N ASN A 68 11.92 6.90 0.85
CA ASN A 68 11.15 6.78 2.09
C ASN A 68 9.78 7.48 1.99
N GLY A 69 8.88 6.86 1.23
CA GLY A 69 7.59 7.42 0.84
C GLY A 69 7.63 8.02 -0.56
N PHE A 70 6.48 8.49 -1.02
CA PHE A 70 6.24 8.95 -2.38
C PHE A 70 5.18 10.05 -2.37
N HIS A 71 5.32 11.06 -3.22
CA HIS A 71 4.25 12.01 -3.46
C HIS A 71 4.31 12.52 -4.89
N LEU A 72 3.30 12.17 -5.67
CA LEU A 72 3.14 12.59 -7.05
C LEU A 72 1.83 13.35 -7.16
N THR A 73 1.88 14.59 -7.64
CA THR A 73 0.68 15.41 -7.88
C THR A 73 0.64 15.88 -9.31
N TRP A 74 -0.55 16.01 -9.87
CA TRP A 74 -0.74 16.59 -11.20
C TRP A 74 -2.01 17.44 -11.28
N SER A 75 -1.99 18.38 -12.20
CA SER A 75 -3.10 19.27 -12.51
C SER A 75 -3.50 19.14 -13.96
N VAL A 76 -4.68 19.62 -14.32
CA VAL A 76 -5.11 19.77 -15.71
C VAL A 76 -5.25 21.25 -16.02
N LYS A 77 -4.72 21.64 -17.19
CA LYS A 77 -4.87 22.97 -17.75
C LYS A 77 -6.22 23.06 -18.45
N MET A 78 -7.08 23.91 -17.91
CA MET A 78 -8.30 24.39 -18.56
C MET A 78 -8.02 25.75 -19.21
N GLU A 79 -8.96 26.25 -20.02
CA GLU A 79 -8.80 27.47 -20.82
C GLU A 79 -8.33 28.69 -20.00
N ASN A 80 -8.90 28.88 -18.80
CA ASN A 80 -8.62 30.05 -17.95
C ASN A 80 -7.98 29.71 -16.59
N SER A 81 -7.68 28.44 -16.31
CA SER A 81 -7.18 28.01 -15.00
C SER A 81 -6.48 26.66 -15.04
N THR A 82 -5.62 26.42 -14.05
CA THR A 82 -5.07 25.09 -13.76
C THR A 82 -5.76 24.52 -12.54
N ILE A 83 -6.28 23.30 -12.65
CA ILE A 83 -7.05 22.64 -11.59
C ILE A 83 -6.26 21.41 -11.11
N PRO A 84 -5.95 21.27 -9.82
CA PRO A 84 -5.36 20.05 -9.29
C PRO A 84 -6.39 18.92 -9.36
N VAL A 85 -6.03 17.80 -9.98
CA VAL A 85 -6.99 16.71 -10.25
C VAL A 85 -6.54 15.35 -9.74
N GLY A 86 -5.29 15.20 -9.32
CA GLY A 86 -4.85 13.93 -8.76
C GLY A 86 -3.57 14.01 -7.98
N ALA A 87 -3.49 13.10 -7.01
CA ALA A 87 -2.34 12.84 -6.19
C ALA A 87 -2.19 11.33 -6.00
N MET A 88 -0.95 10.87 -5.89
CA MET A 88 -0.59 9.54 -5.41
C MET A 88 0.38 9.75 -4.27
N HIS A 89 0.10 9.14 -3.11
CA HIS A 89 0.91 9.30 -1.93
C HIS A 89 1.34 7.95 -1.37
N LEU A 90 2.53 7.92 -0.79
CA LEU A 90 2.95 6.83 0.07
C LEU A 90 3.59 7.43 1.31
N ASN A 91 3.02 7.12 2.46
CA ASN A 91 3.54 7.51 3.75
C ASN A 91 5.00 7.02 3.88
N SER A 92 5.84 7.82 4.53
CA SER A 92 7.15 7.32 4.95
C SER A 92 6.97 6.22 6.00
N ILE A 93 7.99 5.38 6.20
CA ILE A 93 7.89 4.28 7.16
C ILE A 93 7.56 4.73 8.59
N GLY A 94 8.05 5.90 8.99
CA GLY A 94 7.76 6.51 10.29
C GLY A 94 6.35 7.10 10.40
N GLN A 95 5.67 7.32 9.27
CA GLN A 95 4.32 7.86 9.18
C GLN A 95 3.26 6.79 8.89
N MET A 96 3.64 5.52 8.69
CA MET A 96 2.65 4.46 8.51
C MET A 96 1.82 4.29 9.79
N LEU A 97 0.52 4.54 9.68
CA LEU A 97 -0.41 4.50 10.80
C LEU A 97 -1.02 3.12 10.92
N ARG A 98 -0.97 2.54 12.12
CA ARG A 98 -1.78 1.36 12.41
C ARG A 98 -3.22 1.80 12.56
N LEU A 99 -4.13 1.19 11.81
CA LEU A 99 -5.57 1.39 11.98
C LEU A 99 -6.03 0.49 13.14
N GLU A 100 -6.66 1.09 14.15
CA GLU A 100 -7.21 0.37 15.30
C GLU A 100 -8.68 0.01 15.08
N ASN A 101 -9.05 -1.19 15.53
CA ASN A 101 -10.43 -1.66 15.49
C ASN A 101 -11.33 -0.67 16.23
N GLY A 102 -12.32 -0.10 15.54
CA GLY A 102 -13.24 0.87 16.12
C GLY A 102 -12.70 2.29 16.24
N SER A 103 -11.68 2.69 15.45
CA SER A 103 -11.48 4.11 15.17
C SER A 103 -12.83 4.72 14.75
N SER A 104 -13.13 5.91 15.26
CA SER A 104 -14.42 6.59 15.16
C SER A 104 -14.80 7.07 13.74
N GLU A 105 -14.43 6.31 12.71
CA GLU A 105 -14.71 6.56 11.29
C GLU A 105 -16.01 5.86 10.82
N GLY A 106 -16.72 5.16 11.70
CA GLY A 106 -18.03 4.59 11.42
C GLY A 106 -19.16 5.41 12.05
N THR A 107 -19.79 6.28 11.27
CA THR A 107 -21.15 6.77 11.58
C THR A 107 -22.12 6.09 10.60
N HIS A 108 -23.43 6.09 10.87
CA HIS A 108 -24.43 5.56 9.92
C HIS A 108 -24.37 6.20 8.50
N VAL A 109 -23.56 7.25 8.32
CA VAL A 109 -23.39 7.99 7.07
C VAL A 109 -22.05 7.69 6.38
N GLN A 110 -21.09 7.06 7.06
CA GLN A 110 -19.75 6.75 6.51
C GLN A 110 -19.39 5.29 6.78
N PRO A 111 -19.34 4.44 5.73
CA PRO A 111 -18.90 3.07 5.88
C PRO A 111 -17.41 3.04 6.27
N SER A 112 -17.08 2.15 7.18
CA SER A 112 -15.75 1.91 7.71
C SER A 112 -15.10 0.69 7.05
N LEU A 113 -13.79 0.52 7.25
CA LEU A 113 -13.08 -0.68 6.79
C LEU A 113 -13.68 -1.98 7.37
N TRP A 114 -14.27 -1.91 8.56
CA TRP A 114 -14.86 -3.05 9.26
C TRP A 114 -16.20 -3.47 8.65
N ASP A 115 -16.89 -2.57 7.94
CA ASP A 115 -18.13 -2.87 7.22
C ASP A 115 -17.87 -3.75 5.97
N LEU A 116 -16.61 -3.91 5.55
CA LEU A 116 -16.23 -4.83 4.48
C LEU A 116 -16.08 -6.28 4.94
N ASP A 117 -16.10 -6.57 6.24
CA ASP A 117 -15.93 -7.92 6.80
C ASP A 117 -17.19 -8.81 6.64
N LEU A 118 -17.99 -8.53 5.60
CA LEU A 118 -19.11 -9.36 5.18
C LEU A 118 -18.56 -10.60 4.48
N ASP A 119 -19.10 -11.79 4.77
CA ASP A 119 -18.72 -13.12 4.23
C ASP A 119 -18.75 -13.19 2.69
N ASN A 120 -17.82 -12.50 2.05
CA ASN A 120 -17.65 -12.46 0.61
C ASN A 120 -16.45 -13.34 0.27
N GLU A 121 -16.73 -14.59 -0.10
CA GLU A 121 -15.74 -15.40 -0.81
C GLU A 121 -15.42 -14.72 -2.15
N ILE A 122 -14.20 -14.26 -2.33
CA ILE A 122 -13.73 -13.70 -3.60
C ILE A 122 -12.94 -14.80 -4.30
N ASN A 123 -13.48 -15.32 -5.40
CA ASN A 123 -12.83 -16.36 -6.22
C ASN A 123 -12.45 -17.64 -5.44
N GLY A 124 -13.29 -18.06 -4.49
CA GLY A 124 -13.06 -19.26 -3.65
C GLY A 124 -11.98 -19.09 -2.58
N ARG A 125 -11.42 -17.87 -2.41
CA ARG A 125 -10.56 -17.52 -1.28
C ARG A 125 -11.38 -16.63 -0.33
N LYS A 126 -11.43 -17.00 0.95
CA LYS A 126 -12.01 -16.15 1.99
C LYS A 126 -11.19 -14.86 2.07
N ALA A 127 -11.83 -13.70 1.92
CA ALA A 127 -11.16 -12.43 2.16
C ALA A 127 -10.66 -12.41 3.63
N PRO A 128 -9.44 -11.91 3.91
CA PRO A 128 -8.98 -11.72 5.29
C PRO A 128 -10.00 -10.90 6.07
N SER A 129 -10.32 -11.38 7.27
CA SER A 129 -11.12 -10.60 8.21
C SER A 129 -10.32 -9.37 8.63
N PHE A 130 -10.94 -8.20 8.53
CA PHE A 130 -10.31 -6.98 8.99
C PHE A 130 -10.32 -6.93 10.52
N VAL A 131 -11.33 -7.49 11.18
CA VAL A 131 -11.44 -7.53 12.64
C VAL A 131 -10.25 -8.25 13.29
N ASP A 132 -9.80 -9.36 12.71
CA ASP A 132 -8.69 -10.15 13.27
C ASP A 132 -7.32 -9.80 12.64
N SER A 133 -7.28 -8.84 11.71
CA SER A 133 -6.05 -8.45 11.01
C SER A 133 -5.38 -7.24 11.64
N ARG A 134 -4.05 -7.17 11.52
CA ARG A 134 -3.30 -5.93 11.75
C ARG A 134 -3.27 -5.12 10.46
N VAL A 135 -3.85 -3.92 10.48
CA VAL A 135 -3.97 -3.06 9.31
C VAL A 135 -3.10 -1.81 9.44
N PHE A 136 -2.37 -1.46 8.38
CA PHE A 136 -1.53 -0.25 8.32
C PHE A 136 -1.84 0.59 7.09
N GLU A 137 -2.10 1.88 7.29
CA GLU A 137 -2.39 2.84 6.23
C GLU A 137 -1.10 3.30 5.52
N LEU A 138 -1.07 3.07 4.21
CA LEU A 138 -0.03 3.49 3.29
C LEU A 138 -0.33 4.84 2.64
N ASP A 139 -1.58 5.08 2.29
CA ASP A 139 -2.05 6.32 1.65
C ASP A 139 -3.47 6.66 2.17
N PRO A 140 -3.70 7.85 2.74
CA PRO A 140 -5.04 8.30 3.13
C PRO A 140 -5.88 8.82 1.95
N CYS A 141 -5.38 8.79 0.72
CA CYS A 141 -6.06 9.19 -0.53
C CYS A 141 -6.85 10.52 -0.42
N ASP A 142 -6.27 11.51 0.27
CA ASP A 142 -6.88 12.81 0.57
C ASP A 142 -8.30 12.71 1.19
N GLY A 143 -8.55 11.66 1.97
CA GLY A 143 -9.82 11.41 2.65
C GLY A 143 -10.91 10.80 1.76
N ASN A 144 -10.63 10.48 0.49
CA ASN A 144 -11.61 9.84 -0.40
C ASN A 144 -11.52 8.30 -0.38
N GLY A 145 -10.60 7.77 0.41
CA GLY A 145 -10.29 6.35 0.46
C GLY A 145 -9.03 6.07 1.26
N LYS A 146 -8.60 4.82 1.30
CA LYS A 146 -7.36 4.40 1.97
C LYS A 146 -6.68 3.28 1.20
N VAL A 147 -5.35 3.32 1.12
CA VAL A 147 -4.54 2.16 0.73
C VAL A 147 -3.93 1.58 2.00
N CYS A 148 -4.12 0.28 2.22
CA CYS A 148 -3.72 -0.37 3.47
C CYS A 148 -2.95 -1.68 3.23
N LEU A 149 -1.96 -1.95 4.09
CA LEU A 149 -1.39 -3.29 4.30
C LEU A 149 -2.23 -4.06 5.31
N VAL A 150 -2.57 -5.29 4.98
CA VAL A 150 -3.37 -6.16 5.86
C VAL A 150 -2.60 -7.45 6.18
N TYR A 151 -2.43 -7.68 7.48
CA TYR A 151 -1.73 -8.82 8.05
C TYR A 151 -2.72 -9.72 8.79
N SER A 152 -2.99 -10.88 8.24
CA SER A 152 -3.86 -11.90 8.84
C SER A 152 -3.04 -12.97 9.56
N GLU A 153 -3.45 -13.35 10.77
CA GLU A 153 -2.86 -14.51 11.46
C GLU A 153 -3.18 -15.81 10.72
N VAL A 154 -2.18 -16.67 10.56
CA VAL A 154 -2.38 -17.99 9.96
C VAL A 154 -3.03 -18.88 11.01
N GLN A 155 -4.30 -19.25 10.81
CA GLN A 155 -4.79 -20.48 11.41
C GLN A 155 -3.98 -21.61 10.77
N GLN A 156 -3.11 -22.28 11.53
CA GLN A 156 -2.50 -23.51 11.09
C GLN A 156 -3.65 -24.49 10.81
N GLU A 157 -3.98 -24.71 9.53
CA GLU A 157 -4.83 -25.82 9.14
C GLU A 157 -4.13 -27.09 9.61
N SER A 158 -4.73 -27.73 10.61
CA SER A 158 -4.33 -29.04 11.09
C SER A 158 -4.55 -30.06 9.98
N ASP A 159 -3.47 -30.36 9.27
CA ASP A 159 -3.07 -31.67 8.75
C ASP A 159 -4.17 -32.57 8.17
N SER A 160 -4.23 -32.62 6.84
CA SER A 160 -4.35 -33.91 6.17
C SER A 160 -3.63 -33.89 4.81
N GLY A 161 -2.33 -34.22 4.83
CA GLY A 161 -1.75 -35.04 3.76
C GLY A 161 -0.84 -34.38 2.73
N SER A 162 0.38 -34.91 2.70
CA SER A 162 1.40 -34.95 1.62
C SER A 162 2.18 -33.67 1.26
N ASP A 163 3.40 -33.68 1.82
CA ASP A 163 4.69 -33.59 1.13
C ASP A 163 5.18 -32.27 0.51
N GLU A 164 6.31 -31.85 1.10
CA GLU A 164 7.42 -31.08 0.54
C GLU A 164 7.14 -29.67 0.00
N GLU A 165 7.30 -28.67 0.88
CA GLU A 165 7.99 -27.45 0.47
C GLU A 165 8.71 -26.81 1.65
N ASN A 166 9.92 -26.28 1.40
CA ASN A 166 10.80 -25.63 2.37
C ASN A 166 10.18 -24.34 2.92
N GLY A 167 9.17 -24.46 3.78
CA GLY A 167 8.56 -23.33 4.47
C GLY A 167 9.57 -22.69 5.42
N PHE A 168 10.02 -21.48 5.10
CA PHE A 168 10.74 -20.61 6.02
C PHE A 168 9.96 -20.55 7.35
N LEU A 169 10.49 -21.22 8.39
CA LEU A 169 9.91 -21.17 9.73
C LEU A 169 10.10 -19.75 10.27
N LEU A 170 9.02 -18.97 10.28
CA LEU A 170 9.01 -17.65 10.88
C LEU A 170 9.30 -17.76 12.38
N PRO A 171 10.06 -16.83 12.97
CA PRO A 171 10.16 -16.71 14.42
C PRO A 171 8.75 -16.65 15.04
N ARG A 172 8.56 -17.35 16.17
CA ARG A 172 7.25 -17.43 16.85
C ARG A 172 6.68 -16.03 17.08
N GLY A 173 5.49 -15.76 16.55
CA GLY A 173 4.76 -14.49 16.70
C GLY A 173 4.86 -13.51 15.54
N MET A 174 5.67 -13.79 14.50
CA MET A 174 5.73 -12.94 13.30
C MET A 174 4.65 -13.30 12.30
N VAL A 175 4.00 -12.28 11.72
CA VAL A 175 2.98 -12.45 10.68
C VAL A 175 3.41 -11.78 9.38
N LEU A 176 3.10 -12.43 8.24
CA LEU A 176 3.38 -11.95 6.89
C LEU A 176 2.20 -11.15 6.35
N CYS A 177 2.52 -10.14 5.54
CA CYS A 177 1.53 -9.41 4.78
C CYS A 177 0.99 -10.33 3.68
N ARG A 178 -0.33 -10.45 3.57
CA ARG A 178 -0.96 -11.24 2.51
C ARG A 178 -1.63 -10.40 1.43
N TYR A 179 -2.02 -9.18 1.77
CA TYR A 179 -2.86 -8.37 0.89
C TYR A 179 -2.55 -6.88 1.02
N ILE A 180 -2.65 -6.18 -0.10
CA ILE A 180 -2.73 -4.72 -0.17
C ILE A 180 -4.17 -4.39 -0.56
N TYR A 181 -4.84 -3.58 0.23
CA TYR A 181 -6.22 -3.17 0.00
C TYR A 181 -6.29 -1.71 -0.44
N ILE A 182 -7.17 -1.43 -1.40
CA ILE A 182 -7.56 -0.07 -1.79
C ILE A 182 -9.05 0.06 -1.48
N TYR A 183 -9.39 0.98 -0.58
CA TYR A 183 -10.75 1.27 -0.14
C TYR A 183 -11.20 2.63 -0.68
N PRO A 184 -12.15 2.71 -1.62
CA PRO A 184 -12.73 3.98 -2.05
C PRO A 184 -14.04 4.30 -1.33
N GLU A 185 -14.22 5.54 -0.87
CA GLU A 185 -15.43 5.98 -0.15
C GLU A 185 -16.67 6.17 -1.05
N ARG A 186 -16.50 6.28 -2.38
CA ARG A 186 -17.61 6.64 -3.29
C ARG A 186 -17.60 5.91 -4.62
N THR A 187 -17.83 4.59 -4.59
CA THR A 187 -18.18 3.70 -5.73
C THR A 187 -16.99 3.08 -6.50
N GLU A 188 -16.50 1.99 -5.91
CA GLU A 188 -15.63 0.86 -6.37
C GLU A 188 -14.41 1.05 -7.28
N ILE A 189 -13.24 0.62 -6.77
CA ILE A 189 -12.20 -0.17 -7.47
C ILE A 189 -11.54 -1.14 -6.43
N LYS A 190 -11.40 -2.43 -6.78
CA LYS A 190 -10.65 -3.47 -6.03
C LYS A 190 -9.32 -3.78 -6.74
N VAL A 191 -8.20 -3.94 -6.02
CA VAL A 191 -6.98 -4.56 -6.57
C VAL A 191 -6.30 -5.45 -5.53
N ALA A 192 -5.91 -6.67 -5.92
CA ALA A 192 -5.14 -7.66 -5.16
C ALA A 192 -3.89 -8.13 -5.97
N PHE A 193 -3.05 -8.98 -5.35
CA PHE A 193 -1.75 -9.62 -5.75
C PHE A 193 -0.50 -8.93 -5.16
N LEU A 194 0.52 -9.61 -4.59
CA LEU A 194 1.23 -10.84 -5.01
C LEU A 194 1.13 -12.05 -4.05
N ASP A 195 1.15 -13.26 -4.63
CA ASP A 195 1.72 -14.44 -3.98
C ASP A 195 3.22 -14.17 -3.78
N LEU A 196 3.61 -13.71 -2.58
CA LEU A 196 5.02 -13.49 -2.19
C LEU A 196 5.69 -14.81 -1.77
N LEU A 197 5.58 -15.83 -2.61
CA LEU A 197 6.44 -17.00 -2.55
C LEU A 197 7.28 -17.01 -3.82
N SER A 198 8.59 -16.82 -3.65
CA SER A 198 9.59 -17.35 -4.57
C SER A 198 10.12 -18.65 -3.99
#